data_AF-A0A8S4R7C0-F1
#
_entry.id   AF-A0A8S4R7C0-F1
#
_cell.length_a   1.000
_cell.length_b   1.000
_cell.length_c   1.000
_cell.angle_alpha   90.00
_cell.angle_beta   90.00
_cell.angle_gamma   90.00
#
_symmetry.space_group_name_H-M   'P 1'
#
loop_
_entity.id
_entity.type
_entity.pdbx_description
1 polymer ?
#
loop_
_entity_poly.entity_id
_entity_poly.type
_entity_poly.pdbx_seq_one_letter_code
_entity_poly.pdbx_strand_id
1 'polypeptide(L)'
;MIANSLPIGLHVGRSNVRQVAEKRFTDVQAFLTSLFSLADEIAHSDLVYTFFHPLLRDQQDVEPQRLRKGESVEAENTGSGSLKLSVQYAGGVLSVLILHAQSLAATPQGLPPNPYVKVYLVPDPNKETKRKTRVLKRNSHPSFMEMLEYRLPLEVIKNRSLQATVWNYDSLQENQFLGGVVIPLSSLNLKEETVAWYPLEYIPR
;
A
#
# COMPACT_ATOMS: atom_id res chain seq x y z
N MET A 1 22.99 -5.41 31.87
CA MET A 1 21.68 -6.10 31.89
C MET A 1 20.65 -5.01 32.08
N ILE A 2 19.78 -4.65 31.13
CA ILE A 2 18.79 -5.49 30.46
C ILE A 2 18.70 -5.02 28.99
N ALA A 3 18.91 -5.95 28.05
CA ALA A 3 18.64 -5.74 26.64
C ALA A 3 17.17 -6.07 26.39
N ASN A 4 16.33 -5.08 26.08
CA ASN A 4 14.98 -5.33 25.61
C ASN A 4 15.02 -5.35 24.08
N SER A 5 15.01 -6.56 23.55
CA SER A 5 14.79 -6.87 22.14
C SER A 5 13.43 -6.36 21.68
N LEU A 6 13.41 -5.63 20.56
CA LEU A 6 12.20 -5.27 19.84
C LEU A 6 11.52 -6.54 19.27
N PRO A 7 10.19 -6.60 19.21
CA PRO A 7 9.48 -7.76 18.69
C PRO A 7 9.76 -7.93 17.19
N ILE A 8 10.11 -9.16 16.80
CA ILE A 8 10.32 -9.57 15.41
C ILE A 8 8.94 -9.74 14.77
N GLY A 9 8.34 -8.64 14.36
CA GLY A 9 7.29 -8.64 13.33
C GLY A 9 7.98 -8.70 11.97
N LEU A 10 7.72 -9.75 11.19
CA LEU A 10 8.20 -9.93 9.82
C LEU A 10 7.69 -8.80 8.92
N HIS A 11 8.40 -7.67 8.90
CA HIS A 11 8.10 -6.52 8.08
C HIS A 11 8.75 -6.71 6.70
N VAL A 12 8.06 -7.43 5.80
CA VAL A 12 8.39 -7.40 4.37
C VAL A 12 7.81 -6.11 3.78
N GLY A 13 8.51 -5.02 4.04
CA GLY A 13 8.22 -3.69 3.53
C GLY A 13 9.47 -3.09 2.92
N ARG A 14 9.40 -2.73 1.64
CA ARG A 14 10.38 -1.99 0.81
C ARG A 14 11.80 -2.58 0.77
N SER A 15 12.27 -2.93 -0.44
CA SER A 15 13.55 -3.60 -0.69
C SER A 15 14.82 -2.87 -0.23
N ASN A 16 14.71 -1.65 0.31
CA ASN A 16 15.81 -0.88 0.90
C ASN A 16 15.52 -0.43 2.35
N VAL A 17 14.48 -0.92 3.03
CA VAL A 17 14.13 -0.44 4.40
C VAL A 17 15.30 -0.61 5.35
N ARG A 18 16.04 -1.70 5.26
CA ARG A 18 17.20 -1.93 6.13
C ARG A 18 18.31 -0.90 5.91
N GLN A 19 18.75 -0.69 4.66
CA GLN A 19 19.81 0.28 4.35
C GLN A 19 19.38 1.73 4.64
N VAL A 20 18.12 2.06 4.37
CA VAL A 20 17.56 3.39 4.68
C VAL A 20 17.41 3.57 6.19
N ALA A 21 16.98 2.55 6.92
CA ALA A 21 16.88 2.57 8.37
C ALA A 21 18.27 2.65 9.01
N GLU A 22 19.27 1.92 8.53
CA GLU A 22 20.66 1.99 9.02
C GLU A 22 21.25 3.39 8.80
N LYS A 23 21.08 3.97 7.60
CA LYS A 23 21.52 5.36 7.34
C LYS A 23 20.80 6.36 8.26
N ARG A 24 19.47 6.25 8.36
CA ARG A 24 18.66 7.13 9.22
C ARG A 24 18.96 6.92 10.70
N PHE A 25 19.34 5.72 11.11
CA PHE A 25 19.70 5.42 12.49
C PHE A 25 20.92 6.23 12.90
N THR A 26 21.95 6.28 12.06
CA THR A 26 23.13 7.11 12.29
C THR A 26 22.78 8.60 12.38
N ASP A 27 21.98 9.09 11.42
CA ASP A 27 21.56 10.50 11.39
C ASP A 27 20.72 10.87 12.62
N VAL A 28 19.77 9.99 13.00
CA VAL A 28 18.92 10.17 14.19
C VAL A 28 19.77 10.11 15.45
N GLN A 29 20.69 9.16 15.59
CA GLN A 29 21.56 9.05 16.76
C GLN A 29 22.43 10.30 16.94
N ALA A 30 23.00 10.83 15.85
CA ALA A 30 23.76 12.07 15.88
C ALA A 30 22.87 13.26 16.28
N PHE A 31 21.65 13.34 15.74
CA PHE A 31 20.68 14.36 16.11
C PHE A 31 20.29 14.29 17.59
N LEU A 32 20.00 13.11 18.12
CA LEU A 32 19.65 12.93 19.53
C LEU A 32 20.80 13.30 20.46
N THR A 33 22.04 12.93 20.09
CA THR A 33 23.23 13.30 20.86
C THR A 33 23.39 14.82 20.90
N SER A 34 23.18 15.49 19.76
CA SER A 34 23.20 16.95 19.68
C SER A 34 22.07 17.58 20.52
N LEU A 35 20.84 17.08 20.39
CA LEU A 35 19.67 17.57 21.11
C LEU A 35 19.84 17.52 22.63
N PHE A 36 20.34 16.41 23.17
CA PHE A 36 20.60 16.26 24.61
C PHE A 36 21.86 16.99 25.10
N SER A 37 22.66 17.55 24.18
CA SER A 37 23.80 18.42 24.51
C SER A 37 23.47 19.93 24.47
N LEU A 38 22.26 20.29 24.03
CA LEU A 38 21.77 21.67 24.08
C LEU A 38 21.35 22.04 25.51
N ALA A 39 21.01 23.32 25.71
CA ALA A 39 20.57 23.83 27.01
C ALA A 39 19.41 23.01 27.59
N ASP A 40 19.36 22.90 28.92
CA ASP A 40 18.40 22.06 29.63
C ASP A 40 16.94 22.37 29.27
N GLU A 41 16.60 23.64 29.04
CA GLU A 41 15.28 24.09 28.62
C GLU A 41 14.85 23.56 27.24
N ILE A 42 15.81 23.21 26.38
CA ILE A 42 15.58 22.63 25.05
C ILE A 42 15.59 21.10 25.15
N ALA A 43 16.63 20.54 25.77
CA ALA A 43 16.83 19.10 25.91
C ALA A 43 15.71 18.41 26.72
N HIS A 44 15.13 19.11 27.68
CA HIS A 44 14.04 18.63 28.54
C HIS A 44 12.71 19.34 28.28
N SER A 45 12.54 19.99 27.13
CA SER A 45 11.26 20.62 26.79
C SER A 45 10.13 19.61 26.69
N ASP A 46 8.91 20.04 27.03
CA ASP A 46 7.70 19.20 26.96
C ASP A 46 7.52 18.55 25.57
N LEU A 47 7.91 19.27 24.51
CA LEU A 47 7.87 18.75 23.15
C LEU A 47 8.81 17.55 22.98
N VAL A 48 10.06 17.63 23.44
CA VAL A 48 11.00 16.50 23.43
C VAL A 48 10.44 15.36 24.27
N TYR A 49 9.86 15.66 25.43
CA TYR A 49 9.27 14.66 26.31
C TYR A 49 8.13 13.88 25.62
N THR A 50 7.27 14.55 24.85
CA THR A 50 6.18 13.90 24.08
C THR A 50 6.69 12.94 23.00
N PHE A 51 7.91 13.13 22.48
CA PHE A 51 8.48 12.23 21.49
C PHE A 51 8.99 10.92 22.12
N PHE A 52 9.43 10.97 23.38
CA PHE A 52 10.05 9.82 24.07
C PHE A 52 9.15 9.13 25.10
N HIS A 53 8.03 9.75 25.45
CA HIS A 53 7.07 9.20 26.41
C HIS A 53 5.70 9.12 25.75
N PRO A 54 5.13 7.92 25.60
CA PRO A 54 3.75 7.76 25.16
C PRO A 54 2.84 8.58 26.06
N LEU A 55 2.04 9.48 25.48
CA LEU A 55 1.07 10.26 26.24
C LEU A 55 -0.02 9.30 26.74
N LEU A 56 -0.70 9.62 27.84
CA LEU A 56 -1.79 8.78 28.39
C LEU A 56 -2.92 8.51 27.37
N ARG A 57 -3.07 9.38 26.37
CA ARG A 57 -3.96 9.17 25.21
C ARG A 57 -3.54 7.96 24.37
N ASP A 58 -2.25 7.70 24.25
CA ASP A 58 -1.69 6.56 23.51
C ASP A 58 -1.85 5.23 24.28
N GLN A 59 -2.16 5.30 25.58
CA GLN A 59 -2.47 4.13 26.42
C GLN A 59 -3.97 3.78 26.46
N GLN A 60 -4.86 4.73 26.11
CA GLN A 60 -6.31 4.49 26.12
C GLN A 60 -6.81 3.64 24.94
N ASP A 61 -5.98 3.40 23.93
CA ASP A 61 -6.25 2.43 22.85
C ASP A 61 -5.76 1.00 23.18
N VAL A 62 -5.38 0.72 24.43
CA VAL A 62 -4.98 -0.62 24.91
C VAL A 62 -5.82 -1.07 26.10
N GLU A 63 -7.16 -1.04 25.97
CA GLU A 63 -7.99 -1.97 26.74
C GLU A 63 -8.15 -3.27 25.93
N PRO A 64 -7.65 -4.43 26.39
CA PRO A 64 -8.01 -5.71 25.80
C PRO A 64 -9.47 -6.02 26.15
N GLN A 65 -10.40 -5.55 25.33
CA GLN A 65 -11.81 -5.91 25.47
C GLN A 65 -12.05 -7.37 25.05
N ARG A 66 -12.00 -8.22 26.08
CA ARG A 66 -12.84 -9.39 26.35
C ARG A 66 -13.02 -10.41 25.21
N LEU A 67 -12.49 -11.61 25.47
CA LEU A 67 -12.90 -12.90 24.93
C LEU A 67 -14.40 -12.95 24.54
N ARG A 68 -14.71 -12.66 23.27
CA ARG A 68 -15.91 -13.19 22.63
C ARG A 68 -15.55 -14.55 22.09
N LYS A 69 -15.96 -15.57 22.83
CA LYS A 69 -16.02 -16.95 22.35
C LYS A 69 -17.11 -17.00 21.27
N GLY A 70 -16.72 -17.16 20.01
CA GLY A 70 -17.64 -17.32 18.89
C GLY A 70 -17.00 -16.96 17.56
N GLU A 71 -16.48 -17.99 16.88
CA GLU A 71 -16.06 -18.01 15.47
C GLU A 71 -14.80 -17.20 15.11
N SER A 72 -13.66 -17.90 15.16
CA SER A 72 -12.53 -17.62 14.29
C SER A 72 -12.96 -17.80 12.83
N VAL A 73 -13.61 -16.80 12.26
CA VAL A 73 -13.45 -16.57 10.82
C VAL A 73 -12.10 -15.89 10.73
N GLU A 74 -11.05 -16.69 10.50
CA GLU A 74 -9.89 -16.19 9.78
C GLU A 74 -10.51 -15.50 8.56
N ALA A 75 -10.50 -14.16 8.54
CA ALA A 75 -10.94 -13.43 7.37
C ALA A 75 -9.94 -13.84 6.29
N GLU A 76 -10.32 -14.86 5.52
CA GLU A 76 -9.58 -15.31 4.37
C GLU A 76 -9.25 -14.04 3.60
N ASN A 77 -7.96 -13.85 3.35
CA ASN A 77 -7.40 -12.65 2.74
C ASN A 77 -7.78 -12.59 1.24
N THR A 78 -8.95 -13.12 0.87
CA THR A 78 -9.54 -13.08 -0.45
C THR A 78 -9.83 -11.61 -0.76
N GLY A 79 -9.20 -11.10 -1.81
CA GLY A 79 -9.59 -9.79 -2.34
C GLY A 79 -11.12 -9.74 -2.50
N SER A 80 -11.73 -8.60 -2.20
CA SER A 80 -13.19 -8.46 -2.34
C SER A 80 -13.50 -7.42 -3.40
N GLY A 81 -14.50 -7.74 -4.22
CA GLY A 81 -15.06 -6.84 -5.22
C GLY A 81 -14.52 -7.08 -6.61
N SER A 82 -14.67 -6.07 -7.47
CA SER A 82 -14.21 -6.14 -8.86
C SER A 82 -13.66 -4.80 -9.31
N LEU A 83 -12.71 -4.84 -10.24
CA LEU A 83 -12.08 -3.68 -10.85
C LEU A 83 -12.37 -3.67 -12.35
N LYS A 84 -12.95 -2.58 -12.84
CA LYS A 84 -13.17 -2.34 -14.27
C LYS A 84 -11.96 -1.61 -14.85
N LEU A 85 -11.39 -2.17 -15.90
CA LEU A 85 -10.20 -1.64 -16.57
C LEU A 85 -10.46 -1.57 -18.07
N SER A 86 -9.83 -0.59 -18.72
CA SER A 86 -9.63 -0.57 -20.17
C SER A 86 -8.14 -0.65 -20.47
N VAL A 87 -7.76 -1.50 -21.43
CA VAL A 87 -6.37 -1.73 -21.83
C VAL A 87 -6.28 -1.68 -23.36
N GLN A 88 -5.37 -0.84 -23.86
CA GLN A 88 -5.07 -0.73 -25.29
C GLN A 88 -3.60 -0.38 -25.51
N TYR A 89 -3.03 -0.84 -26.62
CA TYR A 89 -1.72 -0.39 -27.09
C TYR A 89 -1.85 0.33 -28.45
N ALA A 90 -1.46 1.60 -28.48
CA ALA A 90 -1.44 2.40 -29.71
C ALA A 90 -0.25 3.36 -29.72
N GLY A 91 0.34 3.58 -30.90
CA GLY A 91 1.38 4.62 -31.07
C GLY A 91 2.62 4.47 -30.16
N GLY A 92 2.99 3.26 -29.76
CA GLY A 92 4.13 3.04 -28.86
C GLY A 92 3.79 3.13 -27.36
N VAL A 93 2.51 3.23 -27.02
CA VAL A 93 2.03 3.44 -25.65
C VAL A 93 1.02 2.37 -25.27
N LEU A 94 1.25 1.69 -24.15
CA LEU A 94 0.21 0.91 -23.46
C LEU A 94 -0.55 1.88 -22.54
N SER A 95 -1.83 2.04 -22.83
CA SER A 95 -2.79 2.83 -22.06
C SER A 95 -3.62 1.90 -21.19
N VAL A 96 -3.60 2.16 -19.87
CA VAL A 96 -4.36 1.42 -18.87
C VAL A 96 -5.28 2.39 -18.16
N LEU A 97 -6.56 2.40 -18.52
CA LEU A 97 -7.56 3.25 -17.89
C LEU A 97 -8.20 2.51 -16.72
N ILE A 98 -8.00 3.05 -15.52
CA ILE A 98 -8.68 2.58 -14.32
C ILE A 98 -10.05 3.24 -14.28
N LEU A 99 -11.11 2.47 -14.54
CA LEU A 99 -12.48 2.99 -14.63
C LEU A 99 -13.13 3.06 -13.25
N HIS A 100 -13.56 1.91 -12.74
CA HIS A 100 -14.34 1.79 -11.51
C HIS A 100 -13.87 0.60 -10.68
N ALA A 101 -14.13 0.63 -9.38
CA ALA A 101 -14.22 -0.59 -8.59
C ALA A 101 -15.58 -0.67 -7.90
N GLN A 102 -15.99 -1.88 -7.52
CA GLN A 102 -17.26 -2.11 -6.82
C GLN A 102 -17.09 -3.17 -5.74
N SER A 103 -17.90 -3.08 -4.68
CA SER A 103 -17.93 -4.04 -3.58
C SER A 103 -16.56 -4.25 -2.89
N LEU A 104 -15.78 -3.17 -2.76
CA LEU A 104 -14.53 -3.20 -2.00
C LEU A 104 -14.80 -3.42 -0.51
N ALA A 105 -13.96 -4.24 0.12
CA ALA A 105 -14.03 -4.52 1.55
C ALA A 105 -13.96 -3.23 2.39
N ALA A 106 -14.74 -3.19 3.47
CA ALA A 106 -14.63 -2.14 4.48
C ALA A 106 -13.30 -2.24 5.24
N THR A 107 -12.89 -1.15 5.88
CA THR A 107 -11.74 -1.16 6.79
C THR A 107 -12.06 -2.03 8.03
N PRO A 108 -11.05 -2.42 8.85
CA PRO A 108 -11.27 -3.18 10.08
C PRO A 108 -12.24 -2.50 11.06
N GLN A 109 -12.38 -1.17 10.99
CA GLN A 109 -13.32 -0.36 11.78
C GLN A 109 -14.73 -0.32 11.18
N GLY A 110 -15.00 -1.08 10.12
CA GLY A 110 -16.29 -1.10 9.43
C GLY A 110 -16.59 0.14 8.57
N LEU A 111 -15.58 0.97 8.29
CA LEU A 111 -15.75 2.18 7.48
C LEU A 111 -15.49 1.90 5.99
N PRO A 112 -16.08 2.68 5.07
CA PRO A 112 -15.68 2.63 3.67
C PRO A 112 -14.18 2.96 3.51
N PRO A 113 -13.45 2.25 2.63
CA PRO A 113 -12.01 2.46 2.45
C PRO A 113 -11.73 3.79 1.75
N ASN A 114 -10.47 4.22 1.77
CA ASN A 114 -9.95 5.28 0.91
C ASN A 114 -9.19 4.65 -0.28
N PRO A 115 -9.86 4.18 -1.33
CA PRO A 115 -9.23 3.33 -2.33
C PRO A 115 -8.29 4.10 -3.27
N TYR A 116 -7.21 3.43 -3.66
CA TYR A 116 -6.38 3.77 -4.81
C TYR A 116 -5.85 2.50 -5.47
N VAL A 117 -5.51 2.58 -6.76
CA VAL A 117 -5.00 1.45 -7.52
C VAL A 117 -3.51 1.65 -7.80
N LYS A 118 -2.70 0.62 -7.56
CA LYS A 118 -1.31 0.53 -8.04
C LYS A 118 -1.25 -0.44 -9.20
N VAL A 119 -0.51 -0.08 -10.23
CA VAL A 119 -0.32 -0.88 -11.42
C VAL A 119 1.18 -1.09 -11.66
N TYR A 120 1.54 -2.32 -12.04
CA TYR A 120 2.89 -2.72 -12.45
C TYR A 120 2.83 -3.53 -13.75
N LEU A 121 3.94 -3.56 -14.48
CA LEU A 121 4.18 -4.53 -15.54
C LEU A 121 5.18 -5.57 -15.03
N VAL A 122 4.70 -6.78 -14.73
CA VAL A 122 5.52 -7.85 -14.13
C VAL A 122 5.95 -8.89 -15.17
N PRO A 123 7.19 -9.43 -15.12
CA PRO A 123 8.22 -9.11 -14.14
C PRO A 123 8.77 -7.68 -14.32
N ASP A 124 9.10 -7.01 -13.21
CA ASP A 124 9.64 -5.63 -13.20
C ASP A 124 11.04 -5.62 -12.56
N PRO A 125 12.09 -6.05 -13.30
CA PRO A 125 13.43 -6.20 -12.73
C PRO A 125 14.01 -4.87 -12.23
N ASN A 126 13.69 -3.76 -12.91
CA ASN A 126 14.21 -2.43 -12.60
C ASN A 126 13.35 -1.69 -11.56
N LYS A 127 12.16 -2.19 -11.24
CA LYS A 127 11.21 -1.58 -10.28
C LYS A 127 10.73 -0.18 -10.70
N GLU A 128 10.62 0.06 -12.01
CA GLU A 128 10.29 1.37 -12.60
C GLU A 128 8.86 1.44 -13.17
N THR A 129 8.16 0.32 -13.20
CA THR A 129 6.83 0.21 -13.83
C THR A 129 5.70 0.62 -12.89
N LYS A 130 5.99 1.00 -11.64
CA LYS A 130 4.92 1.42 -10.73
C LYS A 130 4.20 2.66 -11.27
N ARG A 131 2.89 2.56 -11.42
CA ARG A 131 1.95 3.68 -11.61
C ARG A 131 0.85 3.59 -10.58
N LYS A 132 0.20 4.72 -10.25
CA LYS A 132 -0.92 4.72 -9.31
C LYS A 132 -1.94 5.81 -9.62
N THR A 133 -3.18 5.56 -9.25
CA THR A 133 -4.25 6.57 -9.24
C THR A 133 -4.12 7.49 -8.04
N ARG A 134 -4.96 8.53 -8.01
CA ARG A 134 -5.25 9.31 -6.81
C ARG A 134 -6.02 8.43 -5.80
N VAL A 135 -5.99 8.89 -4.55
CA VAL A 135 -6.78 8.32 -3.47
C VAL A 135 -8.15 8.96 -3.47
N LEU A 136 -9.19 8.14 -3.50
CA LEU A 136 -10.57 8.58 -3.28
C LEU A 136 -10.94 8.33 -1.82
N LYS A 137 -11.72 9.22 -1.20
CA LYS A 137 -12.03 9.14 0.24
C LYS A 137 -13.32 8.37 0.48
N ARG A 138 -13.30 7.47 1.47
CA ARG A 138 -14.48 6.78 2.05
C ARG A 138 -15.45 6.25 1.00
N ASN A 139 -14.97 5.41 0.09
CA ASN A 139 -15.76 4.92 -1.02
C ASN A 139 -15.48 3.44 -1.33
N SER A 140 -16.49 2.57 -1.19
CA SER A 140 -16.42 1.15 -1.56
C SER A 140 -16.75 0.88 -3.05
N HIS A 141 -17.22 1.89 -3.77
CA HIS A 141 -17.60 1.86 -5.19
C HIS A 141 -16.95 3.03 -5.96
N PRO A 142 -15.62 3.15 -5.96
CA PRO A 142 -14.93 4.30 -6.55
C PRO A 142 -15.04 4.37 -8.07
N SER A 143 -15.13 5.59 -8.60
CA SER A 143 -14.88 5.92 -10.00
C SER A 143 -13.54 6.66 -10.10
N PHE A 144 -12.51 5.98 -10.60
CA PHE A 144 -11.17 6.56 -10.73
C PHE A 144 -11.09 7.42 -11.99
N MET A 145 -11.46 6.88 -13.14
CA MET A 145 -11.34 7.53 -14.45
C MET A 145 -9.93 8.09 -14.73
N GLU A 146 -8.90 7.33 -14.35
CA GLU A 146 -7.50 7.75 -14.46
C GLU A 146 -6.74 6.87 -15.46
N MET A 147 -6.14 7.50 -16.45
CA MET A 147 -5.30 6.84 -17.46
C MET A 147 -3.85 6.72 -16.96
N LEU A 148 -3.30 5.51 -16.99
CA LEU A 148 -1.92 5.20 -16.65
C LEU A 148 -1.18 4.69 -17.90
N GLU A 149 -0.07 5.33 -18.26
CA GLU A 149 0.64 5.04 -19.51
C GLU A 149 2.02 4.38 -19.31
N TYR A 150 2.35 3.49 -20.24
CA TYR A 150 3.69 2.91 -20.39
C TYR A 150 4.19 3.09 -21.82
N ARG A 151 5.32 3.78 -21.98
CA ARG A 151 6.00 3.99 -23.26
C ARG A 151 7.10 2.93 -23.43
N LEU A 152 6.72 1.74 -23.89
CA LEU A 152 7.62 0.60 -24.09
C LEU A 152 7.29 -0.08 -25.42
N PRO A 153 8.28 -0.71 -26.09
CA PRO A 153 8.02 -1.47 -27.31
C PRO A 153 7.01 -2.59 -27.08
N LEU A 154 6.16 -2.85 -28.09
CA LEU A 154 5.10 -3.86 -28.03
C LEU A 154 5.64 -5.25 -27.66
N GLU A 155 6.81 -5.61 -28.19
CA GLU A 155 7.44 -6.91 -27.90
C GLU A 155 7.88 -7.05 -26.44
N VAL A 156 8.20 -5.94 -25.77
CA VAL A 156 8.43 -5.94 -24.32
C VAL A 156 7.11 -6.09 -23.58
N ILE A 157 6.09 -5.32 -23.98
CA ILE A 157 4.76 -5.32 -23.35
C ILE A 157 4.11 -6.71 -23.37
N LYS A 158 4.15 -7.42 -24.51
CA LYS A 158 3.54 -8.75 -24.66
C LYS A 158 4.15 -9.81 -23.73
N ASN A 159 5.38 -9.62 -23.30
CA ASN A 159 6.09 -10.52 -22.39
C ASN A 159 5.89 -10.15 -20.91
N ARG A 160 4.98 -9.22 -20.60
CA ARG A 160 4.63 -8.82 -19.24
C ARG A 160 3.19 -9.19 -18.90
N SER A 161 2.89 -9.24 -17.61
CA SER A 161 1.54 -9.21 -17.10
C SER A 161 1.27 -7.85 -16.46
N LEU A 162 0.06 -7.34 -16.65
CA LEU A 162 -0.45 -6.18 -15.94
C LEU A 162 -0.92 -6.62 -14.56
N GLN A 163 -0.25 -6.17 -13.51
CA GLN A 163 -0.68 -6.41 -12.14
C GLN A 163 -1.33 -5.13 -11.60
N ALA A 164 -2.65 -5.16 -11.38
CA ALA A 164 -3.40 -4.07 -10.78
C ALA A 164 -3.86 -4.46 -9.38
N THR A 165 -3.51 -3.66 -8.37
CA THR A 165 -3.82 -3.92 -6.95
C THR A 165 -4.54 -2.73 -6.33
N VAL A 166 -5.62 -2.99 -5.60
CA VAL A 166 -6.41 -1.98 -4.91
C VAL A 166 -5.99 -1.93 -3.44
N TRP A 167 -5.84 -0.72 -2.93
CA TRP A 167 -5.36 -0.46 -1.58
C TRP A 167 -6.24 0.57 -0.89
N ASN A 168 -6.47 0.39 0.41
CA ASN A 168 -6.98 1.43 1.29
C ASN A 168 -5.81 2.28 1.79
N TYR A 169 -5.91 3.59 1.57
CA TYR A 169 -4.96 4.56 2.11
C TYR A 169 -5.31 4.95 3.55
N ASP A 170 -4.33 4.84 4.44
CA ASP A 170 -4.40 5.36 5.81
C ASP A 170 -3.17 6.24 6.07
N SER A 171 -3.37 7.41 6.70
CA SER A 171 -2.29 8.35 7.00
C SER A 171 -1.53 8.01 8.29
N LEU A 172 -2.14 7.25 9.18
CA LEU A 172 -1.61 6.89 10.50
C LEU A 172 -1.14 5.44 10.54
N GLN A 173 -1.75 4.57 9.72
CA GLN A 173 -1.48 3.13 9.68
C GLN A 173 -0.88 2.67 8.34
N GLU A 174 -0.44 1.42 8.29
CA GLU A 174 -0.08 0.80 7.01
C GLU A 174 -1.28 0.72 6.06
N ASN A 175 -1.01 0.97 4.78
CA ASN A 175 -2.04 0.83 3.75
C ASN A 175 -2.49 -0.63 3.66
N GLN A 176 -3.80 -0.85 3.78
CA GLN A 176 -4.39 -2.18 3.72
C GLN A 176 -4.60 -2.60 2.25
N PHE A 177 -4.24 -3.84 1.93
CA PHE A 177 -4.52 -4.44 0.64
C PHE A 177 -6.00 -4.84 0.56
N LEU A 178 -6.67 -4.52 -0.54
CA LEU A 178 -8.11 -4.83 -0.74
C LEU A 178 -8.35 -5.91 -1.80
N GLY A 179 -7.31 -6.31 -2.54
CA GLY A 179 -7.38 -7.28 -3.63
C GLY A 179 -6.65 -6.80 -4.88
N GLY A 180 -6.46 -7.71 -5.84
CA GLY A 180 -5.86 -7.36 -7.12
C GLY A 180 -6.17 -8.36 -8.23
N VAL A 181 -5.78 -8.01 -9.44
CA VAL A 181 -5.83 -8.86 -10.62
C VAL A 181 -4.48 -8.86 -11.32
N VAL A 182 -4.10 -10.01 -11.89
CA VAL A 182 -2.95 -10.16 -12.80
C VAL A 182 -3.46 -10.59 -14.17
N ILE A 183 -3.16 -9.81 -15.20
CA ILE A 183 -3.62 -10.04 -16.57
C ILE A 183 -2.39 -10.22 -17.47
N PRO A 184 -2.12 -11.42 -17.99
CA PRO A 184 -1.09 -11.61 -19.01
C PRO A 184 -1.40 -10.73 -20.24
N LEU A 185 -0.50 -9.82 -20.61
CA LEU A 185 -0.78 -8.91 -21.73
C LEU A 185 -0.76 -9.63 -23.09
N SER A 186 -0.14 -10.81 -23.15
CA SER A 186 -0.21 -11.73 -24.28
C SER A 186 -1.61 -12.33 -24.50
N SER A 187 -2.48 -12.36 -23.49
CA SER A 187 -3.84 -12.90 -23.64
C SER A 187 -4.84 -11.88 -24.19
N LEU A 188 -4.46 -10.62 -24.34
CA LEU A 188 -5.33 -9.54 -24.82
C LEU A 188 -5.02 -9.20 -26.30
N ASN A 189 -6.05 -8.84 -27.07
CA ASN A 189 -5.85 -8.20 -28.36
C ASN A 189 -5.51 -6.71 -28.16
N LEU A 190 -4.24 -6.40 -27.90
CA LEU A 190 -3.80 -5.05 -27.56
C LEU A 190 -3.98 -4.00 -28.68
N LYS A 191 -4.28 -4.42 -29.93
CA LYS A 191 -4.58 -3.47 -31.02
C LYS A 191 -5.94 -2.78 -30.85
N GLU A 192 -6.84 -3.43 -30.13
CA GLU A 192 -8.18 -2.94 -29.83
C GLU A 192 -8.28 -2.61 -28.35
N GLU A 193 -9.24 -1.76 -28.01
CA GLU A 193 -9.52 -1.46 -26.61
C GLU A 193 -10.24 -2.66 -25.97
N THR A 194 -9.62 -3.27 -24.96
CA THR A 194 -10.27 -4.29 -24.14
C THR A 194 -10.81 -3.66 -22.88
N VAL A 195 -12.14 -3.65 -22.71
CA VAL A 195 -12.83 -3.13 -21.52
C VAL A 195 -13.54 -4.25 -20.78
N ALA A 196 -13.14 -4.53 -19.55
CA ALA A 196 -13.73 -5.64 -18.78
C ALA A 196 -13.73 -5.39 -17.27
N TRP A 197 -14.63 -6.08 -16.58
CA TRP A 197 -14.62 -6.25 -15.13
C TRP A 197 -13.77 -7.46 -14.76
N TYR A 198 -12.89 -7.29 -13.78
CA TYR A 198 -12.06 -8.35 -13.24
C TYR A 198 -12.36 -8.55 -11.75
N PRO A 199 -12.63 -9.77 -11.28
CA PRO A 199 -12.73 -10.05 -9.86
C PRO A 199 -11.40 -9.75 -9.17
N LEU A 200 -11.47 -9.20 -7.97
CA LEU A 200 -10.29 -8.94 -7.15
C LEU A 200 -9.99 -10.18 -6.31
N GLU A 201 -8.75 -10.63 -6.37
CA GLU A 201 -8.27 -11.82 -5.67
C GLU A 201 -7.11 -11.47 -4.73
N TYR A 202 -6.75 -12.43 -3.88
CA TYR A 202 -5.48 -12.36 -3.20
C TYR A 202 -4.35 -12.56 -4.21
N ILE A 203 -3.36 -11.67 -4.23
CA ILE A 203 -2.16 -11.89 -5.03
C ILE A 203 -0.99 -12.19 -4.08
N PRO A 204 -0.36 -13.38 -4.18
CA PRO A 204 0.83 -13.72 -3.42
C PRO A 204 1.94 -12.69 -3.66
N ARG A 205 2.64 -12.31 -2.58
CA ARG A 205 3.79 -11.42 -2.64
C ARG A 205 5.05 -12.15 -3.08
#